data_AF-A0A7V5KTW0-F1
#
_entry.id   AF-A0A7V5KTW0-F1
#
_cell.length_a   1.000
_cell.length_b   1.000
_cell.length_c   1.000
_cell.angle_alpha   90.00
_cell.angle_beta   90.00
_cell.angle_gamma   90.00
#
_symmetry.space_group_name_H-M   'P 1'
#
loop_
_entity.id
_entity.type
_entity.pdbx_description
1 polymer ?
#
loop_
_entity_poly.entity_id
_entity_poly.type
_entity_poly.pdbx_seq_one_letter_code
_entity_poly.pdbx_strand_id
1 'polypeptide(L)'
;MSELDRVQNSERGQSGALNIPSQLPLLPVRDIVIFPAMVLPLAVGREKSIKALEEAMASQRLIFLTTQKNIQTEDPTPDDIYPIGTVSEVLQLLKMPDGTLKVLVEGIQRARWTDFRLNDRGYIEVELNLLYESIDKTPEIEALMRRSSALFEQYVKLNPRLPMEIYVAVANINDPGRLADTIASHLMIKVSDKQSILEVANPGERLEKLVQILNAEIEILNIERRIQNRVRSQIEKTQKEYYLTEQMKAIQKELRQKDDYAKELDELRTKIKAAKMTKEAEEVADKEISRLEKMMSFSPEATVIRTYLDWLISLPWSQITEDNLDLKRAQKILDEDHFGLDKTKDRVLEYLAVLKRVKKIKGPILCFVG
;
A
#
# COMPACT_ATOMS: atom_id res chain seq x y z
N MET A 1 -4.63 -26.13 -54.80
CA MET A 1 -5.81 -25.47 -54.22
C MET A 1 -6.99 -25.88 -55.08
N SER A 2 -7.72 -26.89 -54.62
CA SER A 2 -8.78 -27.53 -55.40
C SER A 2 -10.01 -26.62 -55.47
N GLU A 3 -10.86 -26.81 -56.48
CA GLU A 3 -12.14 -26.11 -56.63
C GLU A 3 -13.08 -26.30 -55.42
N LEU A 4 -12.81 -27.28 -54.56
CA LEU A 4 -13.51 -27.48 -53.28
C LEU A 4 -13.21 -26.38 -52.24
N ASP A 5 -12.02 -25.77 -52.26
CA ASP A 5 -11.67 -24.66 -51.37
C ASP A 5 -12.33 -23.33 -51.79
N ARG A 6 -12.71 -23.21 -53.08
CA ARG A 6 -13.43 -22.04 -53.59
C ARG A 6 -14.93 -22.08 -53.27
N VAL A 7 -15.53 -23.27 -53.21
CA VAL A 7 -16.95 -23.44 -52.86
C VAL A 7 -17.17 -23.26 -51.35
N GLN A 8 -16.22 -23.62 -50.50
CA GLN A 8 -16.34 -23.39 -49.05
C GLN A 8 -16.16 -21.91 -48.63
N ASN A 9 -15.51 -21.09 -49.45
CA ASN A 9 -15.33 -19.66 -49.17
C ASN A 9 -16.42 -18.74 -49.74
N SER A 10 -17.34 -19.27 -50.57
CA SER A 10 -18.45 -18.50 -51.14
C SER A 10 -19.75 -18.55 -50.32
N GLU A 11 -19.86 -19.42 -49.32
CA GLU A 11 -21.08 -19.55 -48.49
C GLU A 11 -21.03 -18.85 -47.12
N ARG A 12 -19.91 -18.23 -46.74
CA ARG A 12 -19.82 -17.41 -45.49
C ARG A 12 -20.17 -15.94 -45.68
N GLY A 13 -20.64 -15.56 -46.86
CA GLY A 13 -20.86 -14.18 -47.29
C GLY A 13 -22.31 -13.79 -47.50
N GLN A 14 -23.26 -14.36 -46.76
CA GLN A 14 -24.63 -13.83 -46.64
C GLN A 14 -25.10 -14.02 -45.20
N SER A 15 -25.36 -12.91 -44.51
CA SER A 15 -25.93 -12.88 -43.17
C SER A 15 -27.23 -13.68 -43.13
N GLY A 16 -27.18 -14.89 -42.57
CA GLY A 16 -28.38 -15.59 -42.16
C GLY A 16 -29.08 -14.73 -41.12
N ALA A 17 -30.23 -14.15 -41.46
CA ALA A 17 -31.08 -13.52 -40.48
C ALA A 17 -31.44 -14.60 -39.45
N LEU A 18 -30.85 -14.53 -38.26
CA LEU A 18 -31.24 -15.38 -37.14
C LEU A 18 -32.75 -15.19 -36.97
N ASN A 19 -33.51 -16.27 -37.11
CA ASN A 19 -34.96 -16.21 -36.95
C ASN A 19 -35.27 -16.15 -35.45
N ILE A 20 -35.22 -14.94 -34.87
CA ILE A 20 -35.48 -14.72 -33.45
C ILE A 20 -36.99 -14.92 -33.20
N PRO A 21 -37.39 -15.86 -32.31
CA PRO A 21 -38.78 -16.05 -31.93
C PRO A 21 -39.38 -14.77 -31.34
N SER A 22 -40.68 -14.55 -31.57
CA SER A 22 -41.38 -13.40 -30.99
C SER A 22 -41.47 -13.47 -29.46
N GLN A 23 -41.30 -14.65 -28.87
CA GLN A 23 -41.37 -14.88 -27.43
C GLN A 23 -40.11 -15.61 -26.96
N LEU A 24 -39.47 -15.09 -25.91
CA LEU A 24 -38.28 -15.69 -25.32
C LEU A 24 -38.35 -15.72 -23.79
N PRO A 25 -37.68 -16.71 -23.15
CA PRO A 25 -37.47 -16.68 -21.71
C PRO A 25 -36.67 -15.43 -21.29
N LEU A 26 -37.18 -14.72 -20.29
CA LEU A 26 -36.55 -13.55 -19.70
C LEU A 26 -35.56 -13.97 -18.61
N LEU A 27 -34.35 -13.41 -18.67
CA LEU A 27 -33.38 -13.51 -17.59
C LEU A 27 -32.96 -12.10 -17.13
N PRO A 28 -33.52 -11.62 -16.01
CA PRO A 28 -33.14 -10.33 -15.43
C PRO A 28 -31.74 -10.42 -14.81
N VAL A 29 -30.81 -9.60 -15.27
CA VAL A 29 -29.44 -9.53 -14.75
C VAL A 29 -29.25 -8.35 -13.80
N ARG A 30 -28.30 -8.48 -12.87
CA ARG A 30 -27.96 -7.43 -11.89
C ARG A 30 -26.66 -6.75 -12.29
N ASP A 31 -26.63 -5.44 -12.14
CA ASP A 31 -25.42 -4.61 -12.26
C ASP A 31 -24.64 -4.74 -13.58
N ILE A 32 -25.30 -5.19 -14.65
CA ILE A 32 -24.67 -5.37 -15.96
C ILE A 32 -25.65 -5.12 -17.08
N VAL A 33 -25.16 -4.46 -18.14
CA VAL A 33 -25.88 -4.22 -19.39
C VAL A 33 -25.13 -4.97 -20.48
N ILE A 34 -25.83 -5.88 -21.16
CA ILE A 34 -25.24 -6.67 -22.26
C ILE A 34 -25.51 -5.96 -23.58
N PHE A 35 -24.46 -5.66 -24.32
CA PHE A 35 -24.54 -5.09 -25.67
C PHE A 35 -24.49 -6.19 -26.73
N PRO A 36 -25.00 -5.94 -27.95
CA PRO A 36 -24.75 -6.82 -29.10
C PRO A 36 -23.25 -7.10 -29.32
N ALA A 37 -22.92 -8.31 -29.76
CA ALA A 37 -21.58 -8.88 -29.89
C ALA A 37 -20.75 -8.99 -28.60
N MET A 38 -21.32 -8.64 -27.43
CA MET A 38 -20.64 -8.80 -26.14
C MET A 38 -20.77 -10.24 -25.65
N VAL A 39 -19.63 -10.87 -25.36
CA VAL A 39 -19.57 -12.21 -24.75
C VAL A 39 -19.16 -12.08 -23.29
N LEU A 40 -19.97 -12.63 -22.37
CA LEU A 40 -19.65 -12.59 -20.95
C LEU A 40 -20.22 -13.78 -20.16
N PRO A 41 -19.53 -14.25 -19.11
CA PRO A 41 -20.05 -15.28 -18.22
C PRO A 41 -21.00 -14.68 -17.17
N LEU A 42 -22.16 -15.31 -16.98
CA LEU A 42 -23.13 -15.00 -15.94
C LEU A 42 -23.25 -16.16 -14.94
N ALA A 43 -23.45 -15.81 -13.66
CA ALA A 43 -23.81 -16.76 -12.62
C ALA A 43 -25.30 -16.63 -12.31
N VAL A 44 -26.02 -17.75 -12.33
CA VAL A 44 -27.48 -17.80 -12.21
C VAL A 44 -27.86 -18.79 -11.13
N GLY A 45 -28.53 -18.28 -10.08
CA GLY A 45 -28.95 -19.10 -8.92
C GLY A 45 -30.44 -19.07 -8.61
N ARG A 46 -31.23 -18.19 -9.24
CA ARG A 46 -32.67 -18.09 -8.99
C ARG A 46 -33.42 -19.19 -9.72
N GLU A 47 -34.35 -19.84 -9.05
CA GLU A 47 -35.10 -20.97 -9.61
C GLU A 47 -35.79 -20.64 -10.94
N LYS A 48 -36.48 -19.48 -11.03
CA LYS A 48 -37.13 -19.01 -12.28
C LYS A 48 -36.14 -18.79 -13.41
N SER A 49 -34.94 -18.29 -13.12
CA SER A 49 -33.88 -18.03 -14.11
C SER A 49 -33.17 -19.30 -14.55
N ILE A 50 -33.01 -20.27 -13.64
CA ILE A 50 -32.50 -21.62 -13.96
C ILE A 50 -33.48 -22.30 -14.92
N LYS A 51 -34.78 -22.27 -14.62
CA LYS A 51 -35.83 -22.82 -15.50
C LYS A 51 -35.86 -22.13 -16.87
N ALA A 52 -35.68 -20.80 -16.92
CA ALA A 52 -35.58 -20.04 -18.17
C ALA A 52 -34.41 -20.51 -19.04
N LEU A 53 -33.25 -20.77 -18.43
CA LEU A 53 -32.07 -21.28 -19.13
C LEU A 53 -32.26 -22.73 -19.61
N GLU A 54 -32.87 -23.59 -18.81
CA GLU A 54 -33.15 -24.97 -19.20
C GLU A 54 -34.12 -25.03 -20.39
N GLU A 55 -35.16 -24.18 -20.40
CA GLU A 55 -36.07 -24.04 -21.56
C GLU A 55 -35.36 -23.50 -22.81
N ALA A 56 -34.52 -22.48 -22.65
CA ALA A 56 -33.77 -21.92 -23.76
C ALA A 56 -32.83 -22.97 -24.38
N MET A 57 -32.16 -23.77 -23.56
CA MET A 57 -31.29 -24.86 -24.01
C MET A 57 -32.04 -25.98 -24.73
N ALA A 58 -33.31 -26.21 -24.39
CA ALA A 58 -34.17 -27.19 -25.06
C ALA A 58 -34.75 -26.69 -26.40
N SER A 59 -34.72 -25.38 -26.64
CA SER A 59 -35.28 -24.74 -27.84
C SER A 59 -34.18 -24.24 -28.79
N GLN A 60 -34.03 -22.93 -28.97
CA GLN A 60 -33.09 -22.30 -29.92
C GLN A 60 -31.83 -21.73 -29.25
N ARG A 61 -31.61 -22.02 -27.95
CA ARG A 61 -30.54 -21.42 -27.13
C ARG A 61 -30.59 -19.90 -27.02
N LEU A 62 -31.73 -19.31 -27.33
CA LEU A 62 -31.94 -17.86 -27.23
C LEU A 62 -32.65 -17.52 -25.91
N ILE A 63 -32.18 -16.46 -25.27
CA ILE A 63 -32.77 -15.85 -24.09
C ILE A 63 -32.86 -14.34 -24.30
N PHE A 64 -33.75 -13.69 -23.58
CA PHE A 64 -33.79 -12.24 -23.52
C PHE A 64 -33.22 -11.74 -22.19
N LEU A 65 -32.13 -10.98 -22.27
CA LEU A 65 -31.48 -10.40 -21.10
C LEU A 65 -31.89 -8.96 -20.93
N THR A 66 -32.33 -8.59 -19.73
CA THR A 66 -32.57 -7.19 -19.36
C THR A 66 -31.96 -6.88 -18.01
N THR A 67 -31.57 -5.63 -17.83
CA THR A 67 -30.97 -5.15 -16.59
C THR A 67 -32.06 -4.83 -15.57
N GLN A 68 -31.83 -5.18 -14.30
CA GLN A 68 -32.66 -4.74 -13.18
C GLN A 68 -32.33 -3.30 -12.81
N LYS A 69 -33.34 -2.49 -12.51
CA LYS A 69 -33.20 -1.13 -11.97
C LYS A 69 -32.72 -1.16 -10.51
N ASN A 70 -33.24 -2.11 -9.72
CA ASN A 70 -32.86 -2.31 -8.34
C ASN A 70 -32.18 -3.67 -8.14
N ILE A 71 -30.90 -3.63 -7.74
CA ILE A 71 -30.04 -4.81 -7.55
C ILE A 71 -30.52 -5.69 -6.38
N GLN A 72 -31.20 -5.10 -5.38
CA GLN A 72 -31.60 -5.82 -4.16
C GLN A 72 -32.84 -6.69 -4.35
N THR A 73 -33.62 -6.45 -5.41
CA THR A 73 -34.85 -7.20 -5.67
C THR A 73 -34.50 -8.65 -6.06
N GLU A 74 -35.03 -9.65 -5.37
CA GLU A 74 -34.82 -11.06 -5.71
C GLU A 74 -35.76 -11.54 -6.81
N ASP A 75 -37.03 -11.16 -6.74
CA ASP A 75 -38.05 -11.46 -7.75
C ASP A 75 -38.49 -10.15 -8.42
N PRO A 76 -37.81 -9.73 -9.51
CA PRO A 76 -38.11 -8.46 -10.16
C PRO A 76 -39.47 -8.51 -10.85
N THR A 77 -40.25 -7.46 -10.63
CA THR A 77 -41.52 -7.22 -11.32
C THR A 77 -41.28 -6.48 -12.65
N PRO A 78 -42.29 -6.31 -13.52
CA PRO A 78 -42.16 -5.55 -14.76
C PRO A 78 -41.61 -4.12 -14.57
N ASP A 79 -41.94 -3.47 -13.45
CA ASP A 79 -41.49 -2.10 -13.17
C ASP A 79 -40.03 -2.04 -12.70
N ASP A 80 -39.50 -3.16 -12.20
CA ASP A 80 -38.13 -3.29 -11.66
C ASP A 80 -37.07 -3.55 -12.73
N ILE A 81 -37.45 -3.75 -13.99
CA ILE A 81 -36.55 -4.04 -15.10
C ILE A 81 -36.61 -2.95 -16.17
N TYR A 82 -35.53 -2.79 -16.92
CA TYR A 82 -35.52 -1.86 -18.04
C TYR A 82 -36.31 -2.42 -19.24
N PRO A 83 -37.01 -1.56 -20.00
CA PRO A 83 -37.85 -1.99 -21.12
C PRO A 83 -37.06 -2.50 -22.33
N ILE A 84 -35.81 -2.04 -22.48
CA ILE A 84 -34.91 -2.45 -23.58
C ILE A 84 -33.81 -3.32 -23.00
N GLY A 85 -33.60 -4.46 -23.65
CA GLY A 85 -32.56 -5.42 -23.35
C GLY A 85 -31.98 -6.01 -24.62
N THR A 86 -31.30 -7.14 -24.48
CA THR A 86 -30.58 -7.78 -25.57
C THR A 86 -30.97 -9.24 -25.67
N VAL A 87 -31.46 -9.64 -26.84
CA VAL A 87 -31.59 -11.04 -27.23
C VAL A 87 -30.18 -11.62 -27.27
N SER A 88 -29.96 -12.70 -26.56
CA SER A 88 -28.64 -13.30 -26.37
C SER A 88 -28.68 -14.80 -26.61
N GLU A 89 -27.63 -15.34 -27.20
CA GLU A 89 -27.45 -16.78 -27.34
C GLU A 89 -26.66 -17.35 -26.18
N VAL A 90 -27.10 -18.51 -25.70
CA VAL A 90 -26.41 -19.31 -24.70
C VAL A 90 -25.37 -20.18 -25.40
N LEU A 91 -24.11 -19.77 -25.31
CA LEU A 91 -22.98 -20.49 -25.91
C LEU A 91 -22.61 -21.73 -25.10
N GLN A 92 -22.63 -21.62 -23.77
CA GLN A 92 -22.21 -22.70 -22.88
C GLN A 92 -22.94 -22.63 -21.54
N LEU A 93 -23.29 -23.80 -20.99
CA LEU A 93 -23.91 -23.94 -19.66
C LEU A 93 -23.11 -24.94 -18.82
N LEU A 94 -22.72 -24.54 -17.61
CA LEU A 94 -22.00 -25.37 -16.64
C LEU A 94 -22.77 -25.39 -15.32
N LYS A 95 -23.11 -26.58 -14.81
CA LYS A 95 -23.70 -26.75 -13.48
C LYS A 95 -22.58 -26.77 -12.44
N MET A 96 -22.65 -25.89 -11.45
CA MET A 96 -21.68 -25.82 -10.36
C MET A 96 -22.10 -26.78 -9.22
N PRO A 97 -21.16 -27.27 -8.39
CA PRO A 97 -21.47 -28.20 -7.29
C PRO A 97 -22.42 -27.64 -6.23
N ASP A 98 -22.52 -26.32 -6.13
CA ASP A 98 -23.42 -25.60 -5.21
C ASP A 98 -24.86 -25.48 -5.72
N GLY A 99 -25.16 -26.02 -6.91
CA GLY A 99 -26.47 -25.96 -7.56
C GLY A 99 -26.68 -24.72 -8.42
N THR A 100 -25.74 -23.78 -8.46
CA THR A 100 -25.81 -22.62 -9.37
C THR A 100 -25.40 -22.99 -10.79
N LEU A 101 -25.85 -22.20 -11.77
CA LEU A 101 -25.46 -22.34 -13.17
C LEU A 101 -24.50 -21.22 -13.56
N LYS A 102 -23.37 -21.59 -14.16
CA LYS A 102 -22.50 -20.64 -14.87
C LYS A 102 -22.77 -20.75 -16.36
N VAL A 103 -23.21 -19.66 -16.96
CA VAL A 103 -23.59 -19.61 -18.38
C VAL A 103 -22.70 -18.60 -19.12
N LEU A 104 -22.26 -18.94 -20.33
CA LEU A 104 -21.60 -18.01 -21.23
C LEU A 104 -22.61 -17.55 -22.28
N VAL A 105 -22.83 -16.24 -22.38
CA VAL A 105 -23.82 -15.65 -23.28
C VAL A 105 -23.17 -14.69 -24.26
N GLU A 106 -23.70 -14.61 -25.47
CA GLU A 106 -23.36 -13.60 -26.48
C GLU A 106 -24.59 -12.75 -26.79
N GLY A 107 -24.47 -11.43 -26.68
CA GLY A 107 -25.53 -10.52 -27.11
C GLY A 107 -25.65 -10.52 -28.64
N ILE A 108 -26.87 -10.62 -29.18
CA ILE A 108 -27.12 -10.67 -30.62
C ILE A 108 -27.76 -9.36 -31.09
N GLN A 109 -28.92 -9.02 -30.53
CA GLN A 109 -29.72 -7.90 -31.02
C GLN A 109 -30.53 -7.24 -29.91
N ARG A 110 -30.69 -5.93 -29.99
CA ARG A 110 -31.56 -5.17 -29.09
C ARG A 110 -33.02 -5.51 -29.33
N ALA A 111 -33.78 -5.63 -28.25
CA ALA A 111 -35.23 -5.71 -28.33
C ALA A 111 -35.87 -4.98 -27.17
N ARG A 112 -37.08 -4.47 -27.42
CA ARG A 112 -37.99 -4.02 -26.37
C ARG A 112 -38.90 -5.16 -26.01
N TRP A 113 -38.99 -5.50 -24.73
CA TRP A 113 -39.95 -6.51 -24.29
C TRP A 113 -41.34 -5.91 -24.09
N THR A 114 -42.34 -6.75 -24.29
CA THR A 114 -43.76 -6.57 -24.00
C THR A 114 -44.31 -7.84 -23.34
N ASP A 115 -45.58 -7.84 -22.94
CA ASP A 115 -46.30 -9.00 -22.39
C ASP A 115 -45.49 -9.85 -21.40
N PHE A 116 -45.19 -9.28 -20.22
CA PHE A 116 -44.49 -10.00 -19.16
C PHE A 116 -45.41 -11.01 -18.48
N ARG A 117 -45.08 -12.30 -18.56
CA ARG A 117 -45.90 -13.37 -18.00
C ARG A 117 -45.08 -14.47 -17.33
N LEU A 118 -45.63 -15.02 -16.26
CA LEU A 118 -45.12 -16.26 -15.66
C LEU A 118 -45.69 -17.43 -16.45
N ASN A 119 -44.82 -18.18 -17.13
CA ASN A 119 -45.20 -19.36 -17.89
C ASN A 119 -45.53 -20.53 -16.94
N ASP A 120 -46.41 -21.44 -17.35
CA ASP A 120 -46.79 -22.65 -16.58
C ASP A 120 -45.59 -23.52 -16.18
N ARG A 121 -44.50 -23.47 -16.96
CA ARG A 121 -43.24 -24.16 -16.66
C ARG A 121 -42.39 -23.47 -15.57
N GLY A 122 -42.86 -22.36 -15.01
CA GLY A 122 -42.25 -21.70 -13.84
C GLY A 122 -41.09 -20.75 -14.16
N TYR A 123 -40.98 -20.27 -15.40
CA TYR A 123 -40.04 -19.21 -15.80
C TYR A 123 -40.81 -17.99 -16.32
N ILE A 124 -40.14 -16.84 -16.38
CA ILE A 124 -40.72 -15.61 -16.93
C ILE A 124 -40.50 -15.59 -18.43
N GLU A 125 -41.55 -15.31 -19.19
CA GLU A 125 -41.54 -15.18 -20.64
C GLU A 125 -41.99 -13.78 -21.03
N VAL A 126 -41.42 -13.26 -22.12
CA VAL A 126 -41.78 -11.94 -22.67
C VAL A 126 -41.93 -12.03 -24.17
N GLU A 127 -42.79 -11.18 -24.73
CA GLU A 127 -42.83 -10.93 -26.17
C GLU A 127 -41.82 -9.84 -26.54
N LEU A 128 -41.26 -9.91 -27.74
CA LEU A 128 -40.15 -9.07 -28.17
C LEU A 128 -40.47 -8.27 -29.43
N ASN A 129 -40.25 -6.96 -29.35
CA ASN A 129 -40.18 -6.06 -30.49
C ASN A 129 -38.71 -5.78 -30.78
N LEU A 130 -38.18 -6.41 -31.83
CA LEU A 130 -36.79 -6.24 -32.26
C LEU A 130 -36.54 -4.79 -32.70
N LEU A 131 -35.44 -4.22 -32.22
CA LEU A 131 -34.98 -2.91 -32.65
C LEU A 131 -34.01 -3.11 -33.80
N TYR A 132 -34.43 -2.71 -35.00
CA TYR A 132 -33.60 -2.73 -36.19
C TYR A 132 -32.87 -1.40 -36.33
N GLU A 133 -31.58 -1.49 -36.64
CA GLU A 133 -30.73 -0.33 -36.86
C GLU A 133 -30.65 -0.08 -38.37
N SER A 134 -31.03 1.12 -38.79
CA SER A 134 -30.84 1.57 -40.17
C SER A 134 -30.16 2.93 -40.14
N ILE A 135 -28.95 3.00 -40.70
CA ILE A 135 -28.25 4.27 -40.85
C ILE A 135 -27.41 4.27 -42.11
N ASP A 136 -27.51 5.35 -42.88
CA ASP A 136 -26.64 5.59 -44.02
C ASP A 136 -25.30 6.11 -43.51
N LYS A 137 -24.19 5.60 -44.07
CA LYS A 137 -22.85 6.10 -43.74
C LYS A 137 -22.64 7.47 -44.39
N THR A 138 -22.99 8.53 -43.68
CA THR A 138 -22.69 9.90 -44.07
C THR A 138 -21.27 10.29 -43.63
N PRO A 139 -20.64 11.30 -44.26
CA PRO A 139 -19.35 11.83 -43.81
C PRO A 139 -19.34 12.28 -42.34
N GLU A 140 -20.48 12.72 -41.83
CA GLU A 140 -20.68 13.09 -40.43
C GLU A 140 -20.56 11.89 -39.49
N ILE A 141 -21.20 10.76 -39.83
CA ILE A 141 -21.09 9.51 -39.05
C ILE A 141 -19.65 8.99 -39.08
N GLU A 142 -18.97 9.06 -40.23
CA GLU A 142 -17.55 8.70 -40.30
C GLU A 142 -16.67 9.60 -39.42
N ALA A 143 -16.99 10.89 -39.31
CA ALA A 143 -16.31 11.80 -38.39
C ALA A 143 -16.58 11.43 -36.92
N LEU A 144 -17.84 11.09 -36.57
CA LEU A 144 -18.21 10.63 -35.23
C LEU A 144 -17.53 9.31 -34.86
N MET A 145 -17.44 8.36 -35.79
CA MET A 145 -16.73 7.10 -35.59
C MET A 145 -15.25 7.36 -35.29
N ARG A 146 -14.57 8.16 -36.12
CA ARG A 146 -13.16 8.52 -35.89
C ARG A 146 -12.96 9.22 -34.55
N ARG A 147 -13.86 10.15 -34.19
CA ARG A 147 -13.81 10.86 -32.90
C ARG A 147 -13.99 9.91 -31.72
N SER A 148 -14.96 9.00 -31.80
CA SER A 148 -15.26 8.02 -30.76
C SER A 148 -14.08 7.08 -30.54
N SER A 149 -13.47 6.55 -31.61
CA SER A 149 -12.29 5.70 -31.53
C SER A 149 -11.07 6.42 -30.94
N ALA A 150 -10.84 7.69 -31.32
CA ALA A 150 -9.74 8.48 -30.77
C ALA A 150 -9.92 8.78 -29.26
N LEU A 151 -11.15 9.09 -28.83
CA LEU A 151 -11.46 9.27 -27.42
C LEU A 151 -11.33 7.96 -26.65
N PHE A 152 -11.78 6.84 -27.22
CA PHE A 152 -11.63 5.53 -26.61
C PHE A 152 -10.14 5.15 -26.46
N GLU A 153 -9.30 5.45 -27.44
CA GLU A 153 -7.84 5.28 -27.33
C GLU A 153 -7.28 6.06 -26.13
N GLN A 154 -7.67 7.32 -25.97
CA GLN A 154 -7.24 8.14 -24.85
C GLN A 154 -7.73 7.57 -23.51
N TYR A 155 -8.98 7.10 -23.46
CA TYR A 155 -9.56 6.46 -22.28
C TYR A 155 -8.80 5.19 -21.89
N VAL A 156 -8.50 4.30 -22.84
CA VAL A 156 -7.71 3.07 -22.60
C VAL A 156 -6.30 3.42 -22.08
N LYS A 157 -5.63 4.43 -22.65
CA LYS A 157 -4.30 4.87 -22.17
C LYS A 157 -4.30 5.42 -20.74
N LEU A 158 -5.41 6.03 -20.32
CA LEU A 158 -5.56 6.58 -18.97
C LEU A 158 -6.04 5.54 -17.96
N ASN A 159 -6.70 4.47 -18.42
CA ASN A 159 -7.24 3.43 -17.57
C ASN A 159 -6.38 2.15 -17.61
N PRO A 160 -5.51 1.92 -16.61
CA PRO A 160 -4.57 0.79 -16.61
C PRO A 160 -5.23 -0.59 -16.53
N ARG A 161 -6.55 -0.66 -16.32
CA ARG A 161 -7.30 -1.94 -16.27
C ARG A 161 -7.63 -2.49 -17.65
N LEU A 162 -7.52 -1.69 -18.72
CA LEU A 162 -7.85 -2.09 -20.07
C LEU A 162 -6.59 -2.39 -20.89
N PRO A 163 -6.46 -3.60 -21.46
CA PRO A 163 -5.40 -3.93 -22.40
C PRO A 163 -5.48 -3.09 -23.68
N MET A 164 -4.31 -2.70 -24.22
CA MET A 164 -4.23 -1.88 -25.45
C MET A 164 -4.75 -2.63 -26.70
N GLU A 165 -4.76 -3.96 -26.67
CA GLU A 165 -5.27 -4.82 -27.74
C GLU A 165 -6.76 -4.56 -28.00
N ILE A 166 -7.53 -4.15 -26.98
CA ILE A 166 -8.95 -3.83 -27.11
C ILE A 166 -9.14 -2.62 -28.04
N TYR A 167 -8.29 -1.60 -27.92
CA TYR A 167 -8.34 -0.44 -28.80
C TYR A 167 -8.09 -0.84 -30.27
N VAL A 168 -7.13 -1.72 -30.53
CA VAL A 168 -6.82 -2.19 -31.89
C VAL A 168 -8.02 -2.93 -32.49
N ALA A 169 -8.72 -3.74 -31.69
CA ALA A 169 -9.94 -4.41 -32.14
C ALA A 169 -11.04 -3.40 -32.50
N VAL A 170 -11.27 -2.40 -31.64
CA VAL A 170 -12.26 -1.32 -31.87
C VAL A 170 -11.94 -0.48 -33.11
N ALA A 171 -10.67 -0.15 -33.34
CA ALA A 171 -10.23 0.66 -34.47
C ALA A 171 -10.50 0.01 -35.85
N ASN A 172 -10.63 -1.32 -35.90
CA ASN A 172 -10.91 -2.06 -37.14
C ASN A 172 -12.41 -2.21 -37.45
N ILE A 173 -13.30 -1.69 -36.59
CA ILE A 173 -14.75 -1.81 -36.78
C ILE A 173 -15.26 -0.72 -37.73
N ASN A 174 -15.77 -1.15 -38.88
CA ASN A 174 -16.30 -0.24 -39.92
C ASN A 174 -17.81 0.00 -39.83
N ASP A 175 -18.51 -0.62 -38.88
CA ASP A 175 -19.95 -0.45 -38.67
C ASP A 175 -20.22 0.47 -37.46
N PRO A 176 -21.02 1.54 -37.60
CA PRO A 176 -21.23 2.52 -36.54
C PRO A 176 -21.92 1.93 -35.30
N GLY A 177 -22.91 1.04 -35.50
CA GLY A 177 -23.65 0.41 -34.40
C GLY A 177 -22.75 -0.54 -33.60
N ARG A 178 -22.04 -1.44 -34.30
CA ARG A 178 -21.06 -2.33 -33.68
C ARG A 178 -19.92 -1.59 -33.00
N LEU A 179 -19.44 -0.48 -33.59
CA LEU A 179 -18.39 0.34 -32.99
C LEU A 179 -18.86 0.91 -31.65
N ALA A 180 -20.05 1.52 -31.65
CA ALA A 180 -20.64 2.09 -30.45
C ALA A 180 -20.82 1.04 -29.35
N ASP A 181 -21.34 -0.12 -29.71
CA ASP A 181 -21.62 -1.22 -28.77
C ASP A 181 -20.36 -1.82 -28.17
N THR A 182 -19.35 -2.02 -29.01
CA THR A 182 -18.05 -2.54 -28.57
C THR A 182 -17.39 -1.56 -27.60
N ILE A 183 -17.35 -0.27 -27.93
CA ILE A 183 -16.84 0.77 -27.02
C ILE A 183 -17.60 0.74 -25.70
N ALA A 184 -18.94 0.79 -25.74
CA ALA A 184 -19.80 0.82 -24.56
C ALA A 184 -19.60 -0.39 -23.63
N SER A 185 -19.38 -1.58 -24.22
CA SER A 185 -19.14 -2.82 -23.47
C SER A 185 -17.90 -2.75 -22.58
N HIS A 186 -16.87 -2.01 -23.00
CA HIS A 186 -15.59 -1.87 -22.29
C HIS A 186 -15.52 -0.64 -21.36
N LEU A 187 -16.52 0.24 -21.39
CA LEU A 187 -16.58 1.37 -20.45
C LEU A 187 -16.88 0.90 -19.02
N MET A 188 -16.24 1.54 -18.04
CA MET A 188 -16.42 1.27 -16.61
C MET A 188 -17.27 2.38 -15.97
N ILE A 189 -18.47 2.58 -16.53
CA ILE A 189 -19.44 3.62 -16.13
C ILE A 189 -20.63 3.00 -15.40
N LYS A 190 -21.48 3.85 -14.82
CA LYS A 190 -22.69 3.41 -14.12
C LYS A 190 -23.64 2.66 -15.06
N VAL A 191 -24.37 1.70 -14.50
CA VAL A 191 -25.37 0.90 -15.20
C VAL A 191 -26.43 1.77 -15.88
N SER A 192 -26.87 2.85 -15.22
CA SER A 192 -27.81 3.81 -15.80
C SER A 192 -27.31 4.41 -17.10
N ASP A 193 -26.02 4.74 -17.16
CA ASP A 193 -25.41 5.37 -18.33
C ASP A 193 -25.24 4.35 -19.44
N LYS A 194 -24.78 3.12 -19.13
CA LYS A 194 -24.74 2.00 -20.09
C LYS A 194 -26.11 1.70 -20.67
N GLN A 195 -27.13 1.61 -19.81
CA GLN A 195 -28.49 1.34 -20.23
C GLN A 195 -29.01 2.46 -21.15
N SER A 196 -28.70 3.70 -20.81
CA SER A 196 -29.06 4.85 -21.63
C SER A 196 -28.38 4.86 -23.02
N ILE A 197 -27.26 4.14 -23.20
CA ILE A 197 -26.63 3.91 -24.52
C ILE A 197 -27.36 2.76 -25.24
N LEU A 198 -27.68 1.67 -24.54
CA LEU A 198 -28.40 0.53 -25.10
C LEU A 198 -29.76 0.93 -25.66
N GLU A 199 -30.45 1.87 -25.00
CA GLU A 199 -31.79 2.35 -25.36
C GLU A 199 -31.82 3.23 -26.62
N VAL A 200 -30.67 3.75 -27.08
CA VAL A 200 -30.59 4.58 -28.29
C VAL A 200 -30.52 3.69 -29.52
N ALA A 201 -31.60 3.62 -30.30
CA ALA A 201 -31.68 2.79 -31.49
C ALA A 201 -30.82 3.32 -32.66
N ASN A 202 -30.74 4.64 -32.84
CA ASN A 202 -29.99 5.25 -33.93
C ASN A 202 -28.46 5.19 -33.65
N PRO A 203 -27.65 4.56 -34.50
CA PRO A 203 -26.21 4.47 -34.29
C PRO A 203 -25.47 5.81 -34.23
N GLY A 204 -25.90 6.82 -34.99
CA GLY A 204 -25.31 8.16 -34.99
C GLY A 204 -25.51 8.87 -33.66
N GLU A 205 -26.75 8.92 -33.18
CA GLU A 205 -27.09 9.46 -31.85
C GLU A 205 -26.36 8.70 -30.72
N ARG A 206 -26.20 7.38 -30.89
CA ARG A 206 -25.47 6.55 -29.93
C ARG A 206 -23.98 6.92 -29.88
N LEU A 207 -23.36 7.17 -31.03
CA LEU A 207 -21.97 7.64 -31.11
C LEU A 207 -21.81 9.03 -30.49
N GLU A 208 -22.73 9.96 -30.74
CA GLU A 208 -22.71 11.29 -30.10
C GLU A 208 -22.77 11.17 -28.57
N LYS A 209 -23.69 10.33 -28.06
CA LYS A 209 -23.82 10.07 -26.63
C LYS A 209 -22.56 9.45 -26.04
N LEU A 210 -21.95 8.50 -26.75
CA LEU A 210 -20.67 7.92 -26.35
C LEU A 210 -19.55 8.95 -26.31
N VAL A 211 -19.48 9.86 -27.28
CA VAL A 211 -18.51 10.95 -27.28
C VAL A 211 -18.68 11.82 -26.03
N GLN A 212 -19.91 12.18 -25.65
CA GLN A 212 -20.18 12.96 -24.44
C GLN A 212 -19.69 12.23 -23.18
N ILE A 213 -20.07 10.96 -23.02
CA ILE A 213 -19.69 10.13 -21.87
C ILE A 213 -18.17 9.95 -21.80
N LEU A 214 -17.51 9.63 -22.92
CA LEU A 214 -16.07 9.46 -22.99
C LEU A 214 -15.31 10.73 -22.57
N ASN A 215 -15.74 11.91 -23.03
CA ASN A 215 -15.10 13.17 -22.63
C ASN A 215 -15.19 13.38 -21.11
N ALA A 216 -16.38 13.16 -20.52
CA ALA A 216 -16.57 13.29 -19.08
C ALA A 216 -15.68 12.30 -18.29
N GLU A 217 -15.61 11.03 -18.73
CA GLU A 217 -14.78 10.04 -18.04
C GLU A 217 -13.28 10.28 -18.19
N ILE A 218 -12.84 10.75 -19.36
CA ILE A 218 -11.44 11.16 -19.55
C ILE A 218 -11.09 12.33 -18.63
N GLU A 219 -12.00 13.28 -18.41
CA GLU A 219 -11.79 14.38 -17.48
C GLU A 219 -11.64 13.89 -16.04
N ILE A 220 -12.53 12.99 -15.59
CA ILE A 220 -12.48 12.36 -14.27
C ILE A 220 -11.15 11.63 -14.07
N LEU A 221 -10.75 10.76 -15.00
CA LEU A 221 -9.49 10.03 -14.93
C LEU A 221 -8.27 10.96 -14.86
N ASN A 222 -8.29 12.08 -15.58
CA ASN A 222 -7.22 13.07 -15.51
C ASN A 222 -7.17 13.80 -14.16
N ILE A 223 -8.32 14.07 -13.54
CA ILE A 223 -8.40 14.62 -12.18
C ILE A 223 -7.85 13.61 -11.17
N GLU A 224 -8.29 12.35 -11.23
CA GLU A 224 -7.81 11.27 -10.36
C GLU A 224 -6.29 11.11 -10.45
N ARG A 225 -5.74 11.09 -11.67
CA ARG A 225 -4.28 11.02 -11.89
C ARG A 225 -3.54 12.22 -11.28
N ARG A 226 -4.10 13.44 -11.40
CA ARG A 226 -3.51 14.63 -10.77
C ARG A 226 -3.53 14.54 -9.25
N ILE A 227 -4.62 14.05 -8.66
CA ILE A 227 -4.73 13.84 -7.21
C ILE A 227 -3.70 12.80 -6.76
N GLN A 228 -3.61 11.67 -7.45
CA GLN A 228 -2.65 10.61 -7.13
C GLN A 228 -1.20 11.11 -7.17
N ASN A 229 -0.85 11.89 -8.19
CA ASN A 229 0.49 12.49 -8.30
C ASN A 229 0.77 13.50 -7.18
N ARG A 230 -0.23 14.30 -6.79
CA ARG A 230 -0.09 15.25 -5.66
C ARG A 230 0.12 14.51 -4.35
N VAL A 231 -0.67 13.47 -4.08
CA VAL A 231 -0.51 12.63 -2.88
C VAL A 231 0.86 11.97 -2.85
N ARG A 232 1.30 11.39 -3.97
CA ARG A 232 2.62 10.76 -4.09
C ARG A 232 3.76 11.74 -3.80
N SER A 233 3.73 12.92 -4.43
CA SER A 233 4.77 13.94 -4.22
C SER A 233 4.79 14.48 -2.79
N GLN A 234 3.64 14.58 -2.12
CA GLN A 234 3.58 14.95 -0.71
C GLN A 234 4.21 13.89 0.19
N ILE A 235 3.92 12.61 -0.05
CA ILE A 235 4.52 11.49 0.70
C ILE A 235 6.04 11.47 0.50
N GLU A 236 6.52 11.63 -0.73
CA GLU A 236 7.96 11.67 -1.03
C GLU A 236 8.67 12.84 -0.32
N LYS A 237 8.04 14.02 -0.24
CA LYS A 237 8.56 15.16 0.52
C LYS A 237 8.63 14.85 2.02
N THR A 238 7.55 14.35 2.62
CA THR A 238 7.51 14.03 4.05
C THR A 238 8.51 12.94 4.42
N GLN A 239 8.68 11.92 3.59
CA GLN A 239 9.70 10.89 3.80
C GLN A 239 11.11 11.49 3.74
N LYS A 240 11.38 12.38 2.78
CA LYS A 240 12.67 13.05 2.65
C LYS A 240 12.96 13.96 3.84
N GLU A 241 11.98 14.75 4.30
CA GLU A 241 12.09 15.61 5.48
C GLU A 241 12.33 14.79 6.76
N TYR A 242 11.59 13.70 6.94
CA TYR A 242 11.81 12.77 8.06
C TYR A 242 13.24 12.22 8.06
N TYR A 243 13.70 11.72 6.91
CA TYR A 243 15.04 11.18 6.76
C TYR A 243 16.13 12.22 7.05
N LEU A 244 16.02 13.43 6.49
CA LEU A 244 16.96 14.52 6.72
C LEU A 244 16.99 14.97 8.19
N THR A 245 15.83 14.99 8.85
CA THR A 245 15.73 15.37 10.26
C THR A 245 16.41 14.35 11.15
N GLU A 246 16.22 13.05 10.89
CA GLU A 246 16.92 11.99 11.62
C GLU A 246 18.43 12.02 11.36
N GLN A 247 18.87 12.27 10.12
CA GLN A 247 20.29 12.51 9.83
C GLN A 247 20.86 13.71 10.59
N MET A 248 20.14 14.84 10.63
CA MET A 248 20.57 16.02 11.37
C MET A 248 20.67 15.75 12.87
N LYS A 249 19.73 15.00 13.46
CA LYS A 249 19.81 14.58 14.87
C LYS A 249 21.03 13.69 15.12
N ALA A 250 21.34 12.75 14.21
CA ALA A 250 22.53 11.91 14.33
C ALA A 250 23.82 12.75 14.26
N ILE A 251 23.92 13.67 13.29
CA ILE A 251 25.06 14.59 13.16
C ILE A 251 25.20 15.48 14.40
N GLN A 252 24.12 16.09 14.90
CA GLN A 252 24.15 16.93 16.10
C GLN A 252 24.57 16.14 17.36
N LYS A 253 24.16 14.88 17.46
CA LYS A 253 24.57 13.99 18.55
C LYS A 253 26.06 13.68 18.49
N GLU A 254 26.61 13.41 17.31
CA GLU A 254 28.06 13.21 17.11
C GLU A 254 28.88 14.49 17.35
N LEU A 255 28.39 15.66 16.92
CA LEU A 255 29.06 16.95 17.15
C LEU A 255 29.06 17.36 18.62
N ARG A 256 27.94 17.23 19.34
CA ARG A 256 27.88 17.52 20.79
C ARG A 256 28.81 16.60 21.59
N GLN A 257 28.93 15.33 21.21
CA GLN A 257 29.89 14.42 21.83
C GLN A 257 31.35 14.86 21.64
N LYS A 258 31.69 15.56 20.55
CA LYS A 258 33.03 16.13 20.35
C LYS A 258 33.29 17.37 21.20
N ASP A 259 32.32 18.28 21.30
CA ASP A 259 32.46 19.53 22.08
C ASP A 259 32.52 19.26 23.60
N ASP A 260 31.71 18.33 24.11
CA ASP A 260 31.71 17.98 25.54
C ASP A 260 33.01 17.25 25.93
N TYR A 261 33.54 16.40 25.05
CA TYR A 261 34.81 15.72 25.27
C TYR A 261 36.00 16.68 25.31
N ALA A 262 36.01 17.70 24.45
CA ALA A 262 37.06 18.71 24.43
C ALA A 262 37.08 19.53 25.74
N LYS A 263 35.91 19.94 26.25
CA LYS A 263 35.81 20.66 27.53
C LYS A 263 36.30 19.83 28.71
N GLU A 264 35.95 18.56 28.73
CA GLU A 264 36.34 17.63 29.80
C GLU A 264 37.86 17.43 29.88
N LEU A 265 38.54 17.37 28.73
CA LEU A 265 40.00 17.30 28.68
C LEU A 265 40.67 18.57 29.23
N ASP A 266 40.12 19.75 28.92
CA ASP A 266 40.65 21.01 29.45
C ASP A 266 40.46 21.11 30.98
N GLU A 267 39.32 20.68 31.51
CA GLU A 267 39.09 20.61 32.96
C GLU A 267 40.11 19.71 33.67
N LEU A 268 40.38 18.52 33.12
CA LEU A 268 41.38 17.61 33.66
C LEU A 268 42.79 18.23 33.67
N ARG A 269 43.18 18.94 32.60
CA ARG A 269 44.47 19.67 32.55
C ARG A 269 44.59 20.72 33.64
N THR A 270 43.51 21.45 33.92
CA THR A 270 43.52 22.46 34.99
C THR A 270 43.68 21.83 36.37
N LYS A 271 43.02 20.70 36.63
CA LYS A 271 43.10 19.98 37.91
C LYS A 271 44.48 19.36 38.15
N ILE A 272 45.12 18.81 37.12
CA ILE A 272 46.49 18.26 37.22
C ILE A 272 47.47 19.35 37.69
N LYS A 273 47.41 20.54 37.07
CA LYS A 273 48.24 21.69 37.45
C LYS A 273 47.96 22.18 38.87
N ALA A 274 46.70 22.13 39.30
CA ALA A 274 46.30 22.56 40.64
C ALA A 274 46.74 21.59 41.75
N ALA A 275 46.93 20.30 41.45
CA ALA A 275 47.25 19.26 42.43
C ALA A 275 48.65 19.38 43.05
N LYS A 276 49.55 20.18 42.46
CA LYS A 276 50.93 20.41 42.93
C LYS A 276 51.69 19.10 43.15
N MET A 277 51.68 18.23 42.14
CA MET A 277 52.33 16.93 42.16
C MET A 277 53.87 17.06 42.19
N THR A 278 54.56 15.97 42.51
CA THR A 278 56.02 15.91 42.28
C THR A 278 56.31 15.86 40.76
N LYS A 279 57.51 16.29 40.35
CA LYS A 279 57.88 16.34 38.92
C LYS A 279 57.68 15.01 38.19
N GLU A 280 58.03 13.90 38.82
CA GLU A 280 57.87 12.56 38.23
C GLU A 280 56.39 12.20 38.02
N ALA A 281 55.51 12.56 38.96
CA ALA A 281 54.09 12.28 38.87
C ALA A 281 53.37 13.19 37.86
N GLU A 282 53.78 14.46 37.78
CA GLU A 282 53.26 15.41 36.80
C GLU A 282 53.61 14.99 35.36
N GLU A 283 54.84 14.53 35.11
CA GLU A 283 55.24 14.01 33.79
C GLU A 283 54.44 12.77 33.36
N VAL A 284 54.07 11.90 34.31
CA VAL A 284 53.22 10.72 34.03
C VAL A 284 51.78 11.15 33.76
N ALA A 285 51.23 12.08 34.54
CA ALA A 285 49.89 12.63 34.33
C ALA A 285 49.76 13.32 32.96
N ASP A 286 50.77 14.09 32.55
CA ASP A 286 50.82 14.77 31.25
C ASP A 286 50.90 13.79 30.06
N LYS A 287 51.62 12.68 30.22
CA LYS A 287 51.67 11.60 29.20
C LYS A 287 50.32 10.91 29.05
N GLU A 288 49.68 10.57 30.17
CA GLU A 288 48.40 9.87 30.17
C GLU A 288 47.24 10.76 29.67
N ILE A 289 47.22 12.06 29.99
CA ILE A 289 46.20 12.98 29.43
C ILE A 289 46.40 13.22 27.93
N SER A 290 47.65 13.27 27.45
CA SER A 290 47.97 13.36 26.01
C SER A 290 47.58 12.09 25.25
N ARG A 291 47.63 10.94 25.92
CA ARG A 291 47.15 9.66 25.39
C ARG A 291 45.63 9.62 25.34
N LEU A 292 44.95 10.11 26.38
CA LEU A 292 43.50 10.24 26.45
C LEU A 292 42.94 11.15 25.34
N GLU A 293 43.60 12.28 25.06
CA GLU A 293 43.21 13.23 24.00
C GLU A 293 43.18 12.59 22.60
N LYS A 294 44.05 11.61 22.33
CA LYS A 294 44.13 10.90 21.04
C LYS A 294 43.20 9.70 20.95
N MET A 295 42.58 9.29 22.06
CA MET A 295 41.67 8.15 22.14
C MET A 295 40.21 8.60 21.98
N MET A 296 39.36 7.67 21.52
CA MET A 296 37.91 7.89 21.53
C MET A 296 37.37 7.79 22.96
N SER A 297 36.48 8.71 23.33
CA SER A 297 35.90 8.88 24.67
C SER A 297 35.20 7.63 25.25
N PHE A 298 34.68 6.74 24.38
CA PHE A 298 33.96 5.53 24.79
C PHE A 298 34.85 4.27 24.85
N SER A 299 36.16 4.39 24.65
CA SER A 299 37.06 3.23 24.80
C SER A 299 37.09 2.76 26.26
N PRO A 300 37.01 1.44 26.53
CA PRO A 300 37.25 0.91 27.87
C PRO A 300 38.60 1.37 28.46
N GLU A 301 39.61 1.58 27.61
CA GLU A 301 40.93 2.09 27.99
C GLU A 301 40.89 3.55 28.44
N ALA A 302 40.03 4.38 27.83
CA ALA A 302 39.85 5.78 28.22
C ALA A 302 39.28 5.89 29.64
N THR A 303 38.39 4.96 30.02
CA THR A 303 37.83 4.90 31.39
C THR A 303 38.90 4.58 32.42
N VAL A 304 39.82 3.65 32.11
CA VAL A 304 40.94 3.28 32.99
C VAL A 304 41.89 4.46 33.18
N ILE A 305 42.30 5.10 32.09
CA ILE A 305 43.20 6.26 32.13
C ILE A 305 42.58 7.41 32.93
N ARG A 306 41.29 7.70 32.72
CA ARG A 306 40.58 8.72 33.48
C ARG A 306 40.57 8.42 34.98
N THR A 307 40.21 7.20 35.35
CA THR A 307 40.19 6.77 36.76
C THR A 307 41.57 6.93 37.40
N TYR A 308 42.63 6.62 36.65
CA TYR A 308 44.01 6.81 37.09
C TYR A 308 44.38 8.29 37.27
N LEU A 309 44.02 9.16 36.31
CA LEU A 309 44.23 10.60 36.41
C LEU A 309 43.47 11.22 37.59
N ASP A 310 42.21 10.84 37.79
CA ASP A 310 41.40 11.27 38.94
C ASP A 310 42.04 10.84 40.26
N TRP A 311 42.59 9.62 40.33
CA TRP A 311 43.38 9.17 41.47
C TRP A 311 44.59 10.06 41.73
N LEU A 312 45.41 10.32 40.70
CA LEU A 312 46.58 11.20 40.82
C LEU A 312 46.19 12.60 41.30
N ILE A 313 45.10 13.18 40.79
CA ILE A 313 44.61 14.50 41.20
C ILE A 313 44.13 14.50 42.65
N SER A 314 43.47 13.44 43.09
CA SER A 314 42.89 13.34 44.43
C SER A 314 43.92 13.18 45.57
N LEU A 315 45.15 12.78 45.24
CA LEU A 315 46.19 12.56 46.24
C LEU A 315 46.68 13.90 46.83
N PRO A 316 46.85 13.99 48.16
CA PRO A 316 47.26 15.22 48.82
C PRO A 316 48.78 15.45 48.72
N TRP A 317 49.31 15.66 47.50
CA TRP A 317 50.75 15.76 47.22
C TRP A 317 51.51 16.82 48.04
N SER A 318 50.82 17.89 48.42
CA SER A 318 51.40 19.04 49.12
C SER A 318 50.87 19.22 50.55
N GLN A 319 50.02 18.32 51.05
CA GLN A 319 49.55 18.38 52.43
C GLN A 319 50.35 17.41 53.28
N ILE A 320 51.03 17.96 54.28
CA ILE A 320 51.73 17.19 55.31
C ILE A 320 51.08 17.57 56.63
N THR A 321 50.64 16.58 57.40
CA THR A 321 50.18 16.78 58.78
C THR A 321 51.35 16.64 59.73
N GLU A 322 51.36 17.41 60.82
CA GLU A 322 52.30 17.17 61.91
C GLU A 322 51.88 15.93 62.70
N ASP A 323 52.81 15.00 62.90
CA ASP A 323 52.56 13.79 63.67
C ASP A 323 52.28 14.12 65.14
N ASN A 324 51.14 13.64 65.65
CA ASN A 324 50.78 13.77 67.06
C ASN A 324 50.97 12.43 67.80
N LEU A 325 52.03 12.33 68.59
CA LEU A 325 52.43 11.11 69.32
C LEU A 325 51.93 11.10 70.78
N ASP A 326 50.80 11.75 71.07
CA ASP A 326 50.14 11.67 72.39
C ASP A 326 49.30 10.38 72.52
N LEU A 327 49.86 9.40 73.25
CA LEU A 327 49.25 8.10 73.49
C LEU A 327 47.90 8.20 74.23
N LYS A 328 47.74 9.13 75.18
CA LYS A 328 46.47 9.24 75.92
C LYS A 328 45.36 9.74 75.02
N ARG A 329 45.67 10.73 74.18
CA ARG A 329 44.75 11.25 73.18
C ARG A 329 44.44 10.20 72.11
N ALA A 330 45.44 9.47 71.62
CA ALA A 330 45.25 8.40 70.65
C ALA A 330 44.34 7.29 71.20
N GLN A 331 44.55 6.86 72.45
CA GLN A 331 43.69 5.85 73.09
C GLN A 331 42.25 6.32 73.19
N LYS A 332 42.03 7.57 73.64
CA LYS A 332 40.68 8.14 73.75
C LYS A 332 39.97 8.17 72.39
N ILE A 333 40.64 8.62 71.32
CA ILE A 333 40.08 8.66 69.97
C ILE A 333 39.78 7.25 69.46
N LEU A 334 40.69 6.29 69.68
CA LEU A 334 40.46 4.89 69.29
C LEU A 334 39.26 4.30 70.01
N ASP A 335 39.07 4.61 71.30
CA ASP A 335 37.94 4.14 72.10
C ASP A 335 36.61 4.82 71.74
N GLU A 336 36.64 6.08 71.33
CA GLU A 336 35.46 6.83 70.87
C GLU A 336 35.03 6.42 69.45
N ASP A 337 35.97 6.34 68.50
CA ASP A 337 35.64 6.14 67.07
C ASP A 337 35.47 4.65 66.70
N HIS A 338 36.03 3.73 67.49
CA HIS A 338 36.00 2.30 67.18
C HIS A 338 35.51 1.48 68.40
N PHE A 339 34.34 0.86 68.28
CA PHE A 339 33.80 0.00 69.34
C PHE A 339 34.46 -1.39 69.34
N GLY A 340 34.97 -1.86 70.49
CA GLY A 340 35.69 -3.13 70.62
C GLY A 340 37.13 -3.11 70.10
N LEU A 341 37.61 -4.21 69.52
CA LEU A 341 38.94 -4.35 68.90
C LEU A 341 40.14 -4.08 69.83
N ASP A 342 40.04 -4.47 71.11
CA ASP A 342 41.06 -4.16 72.14
C ASP A 342 42.48 -4.53 71.69
N LYS A 343 42.67 -5.74 71.14
CA LYS A 343 43.97 -6.20 70.64
C LYS A 343 44.54 -5.32 69.52
N THR A 344 43.68 -4.83 68.63
CA THR A 344 44.08 -3.99 67.49
C THR A 344 44.44 -2.59 67.98
N LYS A 345 43.62 -2.03 68.87
CA LYS A 345 43.86 -0.72 69.50
C LYS A 345 45.14 -0.73 70.32
N ASP A 346 45.35 -1.76 71.13
CA ASP A 346 46.59 -1.95 71.88
C ASP A 346 47.79 -2.00 70.93
N ARG A 347 47.67 -2.67 69.78
CA ARG A 347 48.76 -2.73 68.79
C ARG A 347 49.06 -1.39 68.12
N VAL A 348 48.03 -0.57 67.85
CA VAL A 348 48.22 0.81 67.37
C VAL A 348 48.93 1.65 68.44
N LEU A 349 48.52 1.54 69.70
CA LEU A 349 49.12 2.28 70.82
C LEU A 349 50.56 1.84 71.08
N GLU A 350 50.87 0.54 71.02
CA GLU A 350 52.22 0.01 71.10
C GLU A 350 53.10 0.58 69.99
N TYR A 351 52.58 0.63 68.75
CA TYR A 351 53.32 1.18 67.63
C TYR A 351 53.60 2.67 67.79
N LEU A 352 52.60 3.46 68.19
CA LEU A 352 52.76 4.88 68.52
C LEU A 352 53.75 5.08 69.68
N ALA A 353 53.78 4.17 70.65
CA ALA A 353 54.70 4.23 71.79
C ALA A 353 56.16 3.98 71.34
N VAL A 354 56.37 3.04 70.41
CA VAL A 354 57.68 2.80 69.79
C VAL A 354 58.09 4.00 68.93
N LEU A 355 57.17 4.57 68.13
CA LEU A 355 57.43 5.77 67.33
C LEU A 355 57.87 6.96 68.20
N LYS A 356 57.16 7.19 69.31
CA LYS A 356 57.49 8.23 70.30
C LYS A 356 58.90 8.07 70.87
N ARG A 357 59.38 6.84 71.03
CA ARG A 357 60.69 6.54 71.62
C ARG A 357 61.84 6.59 70.61
N VAL A 358 61.64 6.10 69.39
CA VAL A 358 62.70 5.92 68.37
C VAL A 358 62.74 7.10 67.38
N LYS A 359 61.71 7.94 67.32
CA LYS A 359 61.51 9.12 66.45
C LYS A 359 61.53 8.85 64.93
N LYS A 360 62.20 7.79 64.46
CA LYS A 360 62.21 7.35 63.06
C LYS A 360 62.27 5.82 63.01
N ILE A 361 61.15 5.17 62.74
CA ILE A 361 61.11 3.72 62.57
C ILE A 361 61.51 3.38 61.13
N LYS A 362 62.59 2.61 60.95
CA LYS A 362 62.79 1.80 59.74
C LYS A 362 62.26 0.41 60.07
N GLY A 363 60.97 0.19 59.85
CA GLY A 363 60.27 -1.02 60.30
C GLY A 363 58.91 -1.22 59.62
N PRO A 364 58.29 -2.39 59.83
CA PRO A 364 57.13 -2.85 59.06
C PRO A 364 55.92 -1.93 59.23
N ILE A 365 55.19 -1.74 58.12
CA ILE A 365 53.91 -1.03 58.07
C ILE A 365 52.88 -1.84 58.85
N LEU A 366 52.06 -1.20 59.70
CA LEU A 366 50.91 -1.87 60.28
C LEU A 366 49.88 -2.15 59.17
N CYS A 367 49.74 -3.42 58.84
CA CYS A 367 48.66 -3.89 57.99
C CYS A 367 47.68 -4.66 58.87
N PHE A 368 46.50 -4.08 59.06
CA PHE A 368 45.37 -4.79 59.63
C PHE A 368 44.61 -5.42 58.47
N VAL A 369 44.58 -6.76 58.43
CA VAL A 369 43.71 -7.48 57.50
C VAL A 369 42.47 -7.85 58.29
N GLY A 370 41.33 -7.29 57.89
CA GLY A 370 40.01 -7.52 58.47
C GLY A 370 38.99 -7.61 57.37
#